data_AF-A0A443SJK8-F1
#
_entry.id   AF-A0A443SJK8-F1
#
_cell.length_a   1.000
_cell.length_b   1.000
_cell.length_c   1.000
_cell.angle_alpha   90.00
_cell.angle_beta   90.00
_cell.angle_gamma   90.00
#
_symmetry.space_group_name_H-M   'P 1'
#
loop_
_entity.id
_entity.type
_entity.pdbx_description
1 polymer ?
#
loop_
_entity_poly.entity_id
_entity_poly.type
_entity_poly.pdbx_seq_one_letter_code
_entity_poly.pdbx_strand_id
1 'polypeptide(L)'
;MIRKSKLKQTNRVHTMCDCNPKVCNNCKCPRESHDIYHEEYVDVRNRIGLKATTTTASNSGDCRDKSSQQGYSWVPPGITSDKVEVYFRKFPEEKVPKKGSKGEKYRDNQLVRQLPRQDLALAYCKFIEPEVRNKFQQFVNTRNESALDIGYVQASLETNINCKNCGESMPIGDLAVIAPKFGEFDVGWHPYCFRCSVCDEPLVDLTYCEKLEKLFCERHYAETIKPRCSACDEN
;
A
#
# COMPACT_ATOMS: atom_id res chain seq x y z
N MET A 1 -10.45 43.25 34.51
CA MET A 1 -10.44 42.15 33.52
C MET A 1 -9.35 42.52 32.50
N ILE A 2 -8.25 41.80 32.31
CA ILE A 2 -8.11 40.45 31.74
C ILE A 2 -6.71 39.92 32.17
N ARG A 3 -6.66 38.71 32.76
CA ARG A 3 -5.41 37.99 33.08
C ARG A 3 -4.87 37.33 31.81
N LYS A 4 -3.62 37.60 31.43
CA LYS A 4 -2.91 36.86 30.37
C LYS A 4 -2.46 35.49 30.92
N SER A 5 -3.11 34.42 30.49
CA SER A 5 -2.70 33.03 30.76
C SER A 5 -1.59 32.60 29.80
N LYS A 6 -0.41 32.29 30.33
CA LYS A 6 0.65 31.59 29.59
C LYS A 6 0.26 30.11 29.47
N LEU A 7 -0.09 29.64 28.27
CA LEU A 7 -0.14 28.21 27.98
C LEU A 7 1.29 27.66 27.98
N LYS A 8 1.57 26.73 28.90
CA LYS A 8 2.77 25.89 28.86
C LYS A 8 2.58 24.88 27.73
N GLN A 9 3.34 25.02 26.64
CA GLN A 9 3.52 23.94 25.67
C GLN A 9 4.30 22.81 26.35
N THR A 10 3.63 21.69 26.60
CA THR A 10 4.28 20.44 26.98
C THR A 10 4.83 19.78 25.72
N ASN A 11 6.11 20.03 25.43
CA ASN A 11 6.86 19.22 24.45
C ASN A 11 7.06 17.81 25.02
N ARG A 12 6.18 16.87 24.67
CA ARG A 12 6.50 15.44 24.76
C ARG A 12 7.33 15.09 23.53
N VAL A 13 8.64 15.11 23.71
CA VAL A 13 9.59 14.46 22.81
C VAL A 13 9.27 12.96 22.87
N HIS A 14 8.64 12.41 21.81
CA HIS A 14 8.62 10.96 21.63
C HIS A 14 10.07 10.55 21.40
N THR A 15 10.67 9.94 22.42
CA THR A 15 11.94 9.20 22.29
C THR A 15 11.74 8.13 21.23
N MET A 16 12.37 8.31 20.06
CA MET A 16 12.55 7.24 19.09
C MET A 16 13.26 6.10 19.81
N CYS A 17 12.62 4.93 19.85
CA CYS A 17 13.22 3.74 20.42
C CYS A 17 14.24 3.21 19.39
N ASP A 18 15.53 3.36 19.70
CA ASP A 18 16.64 2.75 18.95
C ASP A 18 16.59 1.22 19.08
N CYS A 19 15.70 0.58 18.32
CA CYS A 19 15.66 -0.87 18.17
C CYS A 19 16.32 -1.25 16.84
N ASN A 20 17.56 -1.73 16.92
CA ASN A 20 18.34 -2.22 15.77
C ASN A 20 17.57 -3.34 15.03
N PRO A 21 17.34 -3.25 13.71
CA PRO A 21 16.58 -4.27 12.96
C PRO A 21 17.27 -5.64 13.04
N LYS A 22 16.52 -6.67 13.44
CA LYS A 22 17.03 -8.05 13.52
C LYS A 22 17.21 -8.62 12.11
N VAL A 23 18.43 -9.09 11.82
CA VAL A 23 18.79 -9.74 10.54
C VAL A 23 18.85 -11.26 10.66
N CYS A 24 18.71 -11.97 9.54
CA CYS A 24 18.91 -13.42 9.42
C CYS A 24 20.23 -13.84 10.08
N ASN A 25 20.19 -14.78 11.03
CA ASN A 25 21.41 -15.22 11.71
C ASN A 25 22.42 -15.90 10.78
N ASN A 26 21.92 -16.62 9.76
CA ASN A 26 22.73 -17.38 8.81
C ASN A 26 23.37 -16.51 7.72
N CYS A 27 22.67 -15.46 7.29
CA CYS A 27 22.93 -14.80 6.03
C CYS A 27 22.91 -13.27 6.11
N LYS A 28 22.61 -12.73 7.30
CA LYS A 28 22.65 -11.30 7.66
C LYS A 28 21.78 -10.38 6.81
N CYS A 29 20.92 -10.91 5.93
CA CYS A 29 19.92 -10.12 5.22
C CYS A 29 18.70 -9.83 6.11
N PRO A 30 17.94 -8.78 5.80
CA PRO A 30 16.74 -8.44 6.57
C PRO A 30 15.64 -9.49 6.32
N ARG A 31 14.70 -9.65 7.27
CA ARG A 31 13.70 -10.74 7.26
C ARG A 31 12.90 -10.79 5.96
N GLU A 32 12.60 -9.63 5.38
CA GLU A 32 11.84 -9.48 4.13
C GLU A 32 12.52 -10.18 2.95
N SER A 33 13.84 -10.42 3.02
CA SER A 33 14.59 -11.16 1.99
C SER A 33 14.36 -12.68 2.00
N HIS A 34 13.71 -13.23 3.02
CA HIS A 34 13.38 -14.66 3.11
C HIS A 34 11.91 -14.96 2.93
N ASP A 35 11.05 -14.02 3.27
CA ASP A 35 9.62 -14.13 3.06
C ASP A 35 9.26 -13.83 1.59
N ILE A 36 10.14 -14.04 0.60
CA ILE A 36 9.84 -13.82 -0.82
C ILE A 36 8.77 -14.82 -1.26
N TYR A 37 7.60 -14.30 -1.64
CA TYR A 37 6.37 -15.05 -1.83
C TYR A 37 6.41 -15.89 -3.11
N HIS A 38 5.79 -17.08 -3.01
CA HIS A 38 5.60 -18.04 -4.11
C HIS A 38 4.80 -17.42 -5.27
N GLU A 39 5.15 -17.78 -6.51
CA GLU A 39 4.67 -17.25 -7.80
C GLU A 39 3.14 -17.27 -8.02
N GLU A 40 2.37 -17.83 -7.10
CA GLU A 40 0.93 -18.09 -7.21
C GLU A 40 0.02 -16.90 -6.84
N TYR A 41 0.55 -15.85 -6.22
CA TYR A 41 -0.24 -14.74 -5.65
C TYR A 41 -0.03 -13.40 -6.38
N VAL A 42 -0.32 -13.37 -7.69
CA VAL A 42 -0.11 -12.18 -8.53
C VAL A 42 -1.12 -11.07 -8.27
N ASP A 43 -2.32 -11.39 -7.75
CA ASP A 43 -3.38 -10.41 -7.50
C ASP A 43 -3.56 -10.13 -6.00
N VAL A 44 -3.26 -8.89 -5.60
CA VAL A 44 -3.44 -8.41 -4.23
C VAL A 44 -4.90 -8.45 -3.78
N ARG A 45 -5.89 -8.34 -4.69
CA ARG A 45 -7.34 -8.45 -4.36
C ARG A 45 -7.67 -9.75 -3.65
N ASN A 46 -7.19 -10.86 -4.21
CA ASN A 46 -7.41 -12.19 -3.63
C ASN A 46 -6.70 -12.33 -2.29
N ARG A 47 -5.56 -11.65 -2.13
CA ARG A 47 -4.73 -11.71 -0.92
C ARG A 47 -5.36 -10.99 0.27
N ILE A 48 -6.02 -9.85 0.04
CA ILE A 48 -6.62 -9.02 1.10
C ILE A 48 -8.07 -9.38 1.43
N GLY A 49 -8.68 -10.31 0.68
CA GLY A 49 -10.05 -10.77 0.92
C GLY A 49 -11.12 -9.71 0.65
N LEU A 50 -10.81 -8.68 -0.16
CA LEU A 50 -11.83 -7.76 -0.63
C LEU A 50 -12.76 -8.51 -1.60
N LYS A 51 -14.03 -8.66 -1.22
CA LYS A 51 -15.07 -9.15 -2.14
C LYS A 51 -15.24 -8.11 -3.24
N ALA A 52 -15.32 -8.54 -4.50
CA ALA A 52 -15.58 -7.63 -5.61
C ALA A 52 -16.85 -6.82 -5.32
N THR A 53 -16.71 -5.50 -5.21
CA THR A 53 -17.85 -4.58 -5.16
C THR A 53 -18.53 -4.60 -6.53
N THR A 54 -19.86 -4.66 -6.51
CA THR A 54 -20.77 -4.98 -7.62
C THR A 54 -20.79 -3.97 -8.79
N THR A 55 -19.83 -3.06 -8.89
CA THR A 55 -19.78 -2.03 -9.95
C THR A 55 -18.65 -2.26 -10.96
N THR A 56 -17.87 -3.34 -10.87
CA THR A 56 -16.98 -3.75 -11.97
C THR A 56 -16.84 -5.26 -12.03
N ALA A 57 -17.96 -5.93 -12.31
CA ALA A 57 -17.95 -7.33 -12.72
C ALA A 57 -17.48 -7.43 -14.18
N SER A 58 -16.18 -7.29 -14.43
CA SER A 58 -15.53 -7.83 -15.63
C SER A 58 -14.02 -7.98 -15.40
N ASN A 59 -13.55 -9.23 -15.47
CA ASN A 59 -12.14 -9.64 -15.69
C ASN A 59 -11.25 -9.89 -14.47
N SER A 60 -11.75 -10.60 -13.45
CA SER A 60 -10.92 -11.23 -12.40
C SER A 60 -10.10 -12.44 -12.89
N GLY A 61 -10.10 -12.75 -14.19
CA GLY A 61 -9.40 -13.90 -14.79
C GLY A 61 -8.24 -13.56 -15.73
N ASP A 62 -7.90 -12.27 -15.93
CA ASP A 62 -7.10 -11.82 -17.09
C ASP A 62 -5.87 -10.94 -16.71
N CYS A 63 -5.57 -10.78 -15.42
CA CYS A 63 -4.43 -9.95 -14.96
C CYS A 63 -3.07 -10.67 -15.04
N ARG A 64 -3.06 -12.01 -14.89
CA ARG A 64 -1.84 -12.83 -14.88
C ARG A 64 -1.26 -13.07 -16.29
N ASP A 65 -2.13 -13.11 -17.31
CA ASP A 65 -1.76 -13.30 -18.71
C ASP A 65 -1.22 -12.01 -19.35
N LYS A 66 -1.83 -10.85 -19.05
CA LYS A 66 -1.45 -9.55 -19.64
C LYS A 66 -0.12 -8.99 -19.14
N SER A 67 0.20 -9.16 -17.85
CA SER A 67 1.50 -8.77 -17.29
C SER A 67 2.63 -9.57 -17.92
N SER A 68 2.40 -10.87 -18.14
CA SER A 68 3.39 -11.79 -18.68
C SER A 68 3.75 -11.54 -20.13
N GLN A 69 2.81 -11.10 -20.96
CA GLN A 69 3.03 -10.78 -22.37
C GLN A 69 3.83 -9.49 -22.59
N GLN A 70 3.86 -8.59 -21.60
CA GLN A 70 4.53 -7.28 -21.70
C GLN A 70 5.87 -7.20 -20.96
N GLY A 71 6.36 -8.31 -20.42
CA GLY A 71 7.67 -8.36 -19.73
C GLY A 71 7.69 -7.76 -18.33
N TYR A 72 6.53 -7.52 -17.70
CA TYR A 72 6.41 -7.04 -16.33
C TYR A 72 5.93 -8.16 -15.40
N SER A 73 6.34 -8.13 -14.12
CA SER A 73 5.80 -9.02 -13.09
C SER A 73 4.46 -8.54 -12.55
N TRP A 74 4.14 -7.25 -12.77
CA TRP A 74 2.84 -6.65 -12.49
C TRP A 74 2.62 -5.40 -13.34
N VAL A 75 1.38 -5.18 -13.76
CA VAL A 75 0.94 -3.95 -14.43
C VAL A 75 -0.38 -3.47 -13.81
N PRO A 76 -0.64 -2.15 -13.79
CA PRO A 76 -1.92 -1.64 -13.32
C PRO A 76 -3.07 -2.20 -14.18
N PRO A 77 -4.16 -2.68 -13.58
CA PRO A 77 -5.32 -3.13 -14.33
C PRO A 77 -6.02 -1.93 -15.01
N GLY A 78 -6.66 -2.18 -16.17
CA GLY A 78 -7.50 -1.20 -16.85
C GLY A 78 -6.79 -0.26 -17.82
N ILE A 79 -5.48 -0.42 -18.04
CA ILE A 79 -4.71 0.37 -19.03
C ILE A 79 -4.12 -0.50 -20.15
N THR A 80 -3.90 0.10 -21.31
CA THR A 80 -3.30 -0.55 -22.49
C THR A 80 -1.76 -0.63 -22.37
N SER A 81 -1.12 -1.48 -23.18
CA SER A 81 0.35 -1.66 -23.18
C SER A 81 1.11 -0.33 -23.31
N ASP A 82 0.71 0.53 -24.25
CA ASP A 82 1.36 1.83 -24.45
C ASP A 82 1.24 2.73 -23.22
N LYS A 83 0.11 2.65 -22.51
CA LYS A 83 -0.13 3.40 -21.28
C LYS A 83 0.62 2.82 -20.08
N VAL A 84 0.94 1.52 -20.07
CA VAL A 84 1.81 0.90 -19.05
C VAL A 84 3.20 1.50 -19.09
N GLU A 85 3.79 1.70 -20.27
CA GLU A 85 5.10 2.34 -20.39
C GLU A 85 5.06 3.79 -19.90
N VAL A 86 4.02 4.55 -20.27
CA VAL A 86 3.85 5.93 -19.79
C VAL A 86 3.68 5.98 -18.27
N TYR A 87 2.95 5.03 -17.69
CA TYR A 87 2.78 4.90 -16.25
C TYR A 87 4.13 4.69 -15.54
N PHE A 88 4.91 3.70 -15.97
CA PHE A 88 6.20 3.38 -15.33
C PHE A 88 7.32 4.37 -15.64
N ARG A 89 7.22 5.18 -16.70
CA ARG A 89 8.17 6.27 -16.97
C ARG A 89 8.25 7.30 -15.83
N LYS A 90 7.23 7.37 -14.98
CA LYS A 90 7.20 8.24 -13.79
C LYS A 90 7.93 7.65 -12.58
N PHE A 91 8.40 6.40 -12.66
CA PHE A 91 9.08 5.69 -11.58
C PHE A 91 10.60 5.63 -11.83
N PRO A 92 11.42 5.61 -10.77
CA PRO A 92 12.82 5.21 -10.86
C PRO A 92 12.95 3.80 -11.43
N GLU A 93 13.95 3.56 -12.29
CA GLU A 93 14.13 2.29 -13.00
C GLU A 93 14.24 1.09 -12.05
N GLU A 94 14.90 1.26 -10.92
CA GLU A 94 15.07 0.25 -9.88
C GLU A 94 13.78 -0.12 -9.14
N LYS A 95 12.70 0.63 -9.33
CA LYS A 95 11.36 0.37 -8.76
C LYS A 95 10.35 -0.12 -9.80
N VAL A 96 10.72 -0.20 -11.08
CA VAL A 96 9.83 -0.68 -12.15
C VAL A 96 9.84 -2.22 -12.19
N PRO A 97 8.69 -2.90 -12.05
CA PRO A 97 8.61 -4.35 -11.90
C PRO A 97 8.75 -5.10 -13.24
N LYS A 98 9.87 -4.91 -13.96
CA LYS A 98 10.20 -5.72 -15.14
C LYS A 98 10.66 -7.11 -14.71
N LYS A 99 10.23 -8.16 -15.42
CA LYS A 99 10.63 -9.55 -15.12
C LYS A 99 12.16 -9.70 -15.10
N GLY A 100 12.68 -10.37 -14.09
CA GLY A 100 14.12 -10.59 -13.86
C GLY A 100 14.90 -9.35 -13.39
N SER A 101 14.25 -8.19 -13.22
CA SER A 101 14.93 -6.94 -12.87
C SER A 101 15.07 -6.72 -11.36
N LYS A 102 15.84 -5.69 -10.98
CA LYS A 102 15.88 -5.21 -9.58
C LYS A 102 14.50 -4.73 -9.11
N GLY A 103 13.71 -4.16 -10.00
CA GLY A 103 12.39 -3.63 -9.68
C GLY A 103 11.34 -4.73 -9.41
N GLU A 104 11.47 -5.91 -10.01
CA GLU A 104 10.65 -7.07 -9.65
C GLU A 104 10.92 -7.48 -8.19
N LYS A 105 12.20 -7.67 -7.84
CA LYS A 105 12.60 -7.98 -6.45
C LYS A 105 12.19 -6.89 -5.47
N TYR A 106 12.30 -5.63 -5.88
CA TYR A 106 11.81 -4.50 -5.09
C TYR A 106 10.30 -4.62 -4.84
N ARG A 107 9.50 -4.90 -5.87
CA ARG A 107 8.04 -5.08 -5.72
C ARG A 107 7.73 -6.22 -4.76
N ASP A 108 8.42 -7.37 -4.88
CA ASP A 108 8.20 -8.51 -4.00
C ASP A 108 8.49 -8.14 -2.54
N ASN A 109 9.60 -7.43 -2.29
CA ASN A 109 9.92 -6.91 -0.96
C ASN A 109 8.85 -5.93 -0.45
N GLN A 110 8.30 -5.06 -1.31
CA GLN A 110 7.21 -4.16 -0.93
C GLN A 110 5.91 -4.93 -0.61
N LEU A 111 5.59 -6.01 -1.33
CA LEU A 111 4.45 -6.87 -1.01
C LEU A 111 4.57 -7.53 0.36
N VAL A 112 5.78 -7.93 0.76
CA VAL A 112 6.04 -8.49 2.11
C VAL A 112 5.88 -7.41 3.17
N ARG A 113 6.56 -6.29 2.95
CA ARG A 113 6.67 -5.21 3.94
C ARG A 113 5.37 -4.45 4.13
N GLN A 114 4.72 -4.06 3.03
CA GLN A 114 3.53 -3.21 3.07
C GLN A 114 2.24 -4.00 3.35
N LEU A 115 2.20 -5.30 3.06
CA LEU A 115 1.05 -6.18 3.29
C LEU A 115 1.48 -7.45 4.06
N PRO A 116 1.85 -7.34 5.36
CA PRO A 116 2.21 -8.49 6.18
C PRO A 116 1.07 -9.51 6.27
N ARG A 117 1.37 -10.80 6.01
CA ARG A 117 0.38 -11.90 6.08
C ARG A 117 -0.31 -11.98 7.44
N GLN A 118 0.40 -11.66 8.50
CA GLN A 118 -0.06 -11.66 9.89
C GLN A 118 -1.30 -10.78 10.07
N ASP A 119 -1.38 -9.68 9.32
CA ASP A 119 -2.49 -8.75 9.42
C ASP A 119 -3.66 -9.16 8.52
N LEU A 120 -3.41 -10.04 7.53
CA LEU A 120 -4.44 -10.48 6.59
C LEU A 120 -5.27 -11.64 7.15
N ALA A 121 -4.65 -12.56 7.90
CA ALA A 121 -5.37 -13.69 8.48
C ALA A 121 -4.75 -14.24 9.77
N LEU A 122 -5.63 -14.64 10.70
CA LEU A 122 -5.25 -15.32 11.94
C LEU A 122 -4.39 -16.57 11.73
N ALA A 123 -4.57 -17.27 10.60
CA ALA A 123 -3.79 -18.46 10.26
C ALA A 123 -2.28 -18.21 10.17
N TYR A 124 -1.87 -16.96 9.97
CA TYR A 124 -0.46 -16.56 9.90
C TYR A 124 0.09 -15.99 11.21
N CYS A 125 -0.74 -15.89 12.25
CA CYS A 125 -0.35 -15.40 13.56
C CYS A 125 -0.02 -16.57 14.48
N LYS A 126 1.21 -16.62 15.02
CA LYS A 126 1.67 -17.74 15.85
C LYS A 126 1.35 -17.57 17.32
N PHE A 127 1.22 -16.33 17.81
CA PHE A 127 1.15 -16.02 19.23
C PHE A 127 -0.14 -15.30 19.65
N ILE A 128 -1.21 -15.38 18.85
CA ILE A 128 -2.50 -14.79 19.22
C ILE A 128 -3.28 -15.74 20.12
N GLU A 129 -3.41 -15.35 21.39
CA GLU A 129 -4.24 -16.02 22.38
C GLU A 129 -5.73 -16.09 21.95
N PRO A 130 -6.47 -17.15 22.30
CA PRO A 130 -7.88 -17.30 21.93
C PRO A 130 -8.75 -16.10 22.33
N GLU A 131 -8.48 -15.49 23.47
CA GLU A 131 -9.22 -14.33 24.00
C GLU A 131 -9.02 -13.07 23.15
N VAL A 132 -7.90 -12.96 22.43
CA VAL A 132 -7.53 -11.80 21.61
C VAL A 132 -8.05 -11.95 20.17
N ARG A 133 -8.45 -13.15 19.74
CA ARG A 133 -8.96 -13.40 18.38
C ARG A 133 -10.14 -12.53 17.98
N ASN A 134 -11.06 -12.26 18.91
CA ASN A 134 -12.22 -11.40 18.61
C ASN A 134 -11.75 -9.97 18.27
N LYS A 135 -10.80 -9.42 19.05
CA LYS A 135 -10.21 -8.10 18.77
C LYS A 135 -9.48 -8.07 17.43
N PHE A 136 -8.78 -9.14 17.07
CA PHE A 136 -8.14 -9.26 15.76
C PHE A 136 -9.17 -9.28 14.63
N GLN A 137 -10.25 -10.06 14.76
CA GLN A 137 -11.30 -10.11 13.75
C GLN A 137 -11.99 -8.75 13.57
N GLN A 138 -12.25 -8.05 14.67
CA GLN A 138 -12.76 -6.67 14.62
C GLN A 138 -11.79 -5.75 13.88
N PHE A 139 -10.49 -5.83 14.18
CA PHE A 139 -9.47 -5.05 13.47
C PHE A 139 -9.49 -5.32 11.96
N VAL A 140 -9.48 -6.59 11.54
CA VAL A 140 -9.51 -6.97 10.12
C VAL A 140 -10.79 -6.47 9.45
N ASN A 141 -11.94 -6.65 10.07
CA ASN A 141 -13.22 -6.23 9.52
C ASN A 141 -13.28 -4.70 9.39
N THR A 142 -12.98 -3.96 10.46
CA THR A 142 -12.96 -2.50 10.43
C THR A 142 -11.96 -1.98 9.40
N ARG A 143 -10.76 -2.57 9.33
CA ARG A 143 -9.78 -2.21 8.29
C ARG A 143 -10.37 -2.43 6.90
N ASN A 144 -10.86 -3.63 6.60
CA ASN A 144 -11.34 -3.99 5.27
C ASN A 144 -12.58 -3.19 4.83
N GLU A 145 -13.47 -2.84 5.77
CA GLU A 145 -14.70 -2.11 5.46
C GLU A 145 -14.45 -0.59 5.37
N SER A 146 -13.74 -0.03 6.35
CA SER A 146 -13.66 1.42 6.52
C SER A 146 -12.38 2.04 5.95
N ALA A 147 -11.24 1.35 5.98
CA ALA A 147 -9.94 1.97 5.68
C ALA A 147 -9.26 1.45 4.42
N LEU A 148 -9.23 0.14 4.19
CA LEU A 148 -8.52 -0.51 3.10
C LEU A 148 -9.31 -0.47 1.81
N ASP A 149 -8.64 -0.14 0.71
CA ASP A 149 -9.19 -0.21 -0.64
C ASP A 149 -8.05 -0.37 -1.67
N ILE A 150 -8.42 -0.56 -2.94
CA ILE A 150 -7.48 -0.61 -4.06
C ILE A 150 -7.80 0.53 -5.02
N GLY A 151 -6.80 1.37 -5.27
CA GLY A 151 -6.87 2.40 -6.28
C GLY A 151 -6.86 1.81 -7.69
N TYR A 152 -7.28 2.59 -8.67
CA TYR A 152 -7.20 2.22 -10.08
C TYR A 152 -6.52 3.32 -10.88
N VAL A 153 -6.00 2.96 -12.06
CA VAL A 153 -5.38 3.93 -12.95
C VAL A 153 -6.42 4.40 -13.95
N GLN A 154 -6.69 5.70 -13.96
CA GLN A 154 -7.44 6.37 -15.00
C GLN A 154 -6.49 6.72 -16.14
N ALA A 155 -6.75 6.16 -17.33
CA ALA A 155 -5.87 6.25 -18.51
C ALA A 155 -5.80 7.67 -19.11
N SER A 156 -6.80 8.49 -18.82
CA SER A 156 -7.00 9.85 -19.33
C SER A 156 -7.93 10.59 -18.38
N LEU A 157 -7.43 11.65 -17.74
CA LEU A 157 -8.25 12.57 -16.96
C LEU A 157 -9.27 13.30 -17.85
N GLU A 158 -10.47 13.54 -17.32
CA GLU A 158 -11.55 14.27 -17.97
C GLU A 158 -11.54 15.77 -17.62
N THR A 159 -10.97 16.12 -16.47
CA THR A 159 -10.83 17.48 -15.95
C THR A 159 -9.38 17.76 -15.54
N ASN A 160 -9.01 19.04 -15.45
CA ASN A 160 -7.73 19.42 -14.87
C ASN A 160 -7.86 19.31 -13.35
N ILE A 161 -6.99 18.51 -12.72
CA ILE A 161 -7.01 18.30 -11.27
C ILE A 161 -5.62 18.52 -10.71
N ASN A 162 -5.51 18.85 -9.42
CA ASN A 162 -4.22 18.96 -8.77
C ASN A 162 -3.88 17.65 -8.06
N CYS A 163 -2.65 17.17 -8.21
CA CYS A 163 -2.21 15.99 -7.51
C CYS A 163 -2.31 16.19 -6.00
N LYS A 164 -3.05 15.32 -5.31
CA LYS A 164 -3.30 15.44 -3.85
C LYS A 164 -2.03 15.35 -2.99
N ASN A 165 -0.93 14.80 -3.50
CA ASN A 165 0.34 14.68 -2.78
C ASN A 165 1.35 15.80 -3.09
N CYS A 166 1.71 16.03 -4.36
CA CYS A 166 2.69 17.08 -4.71
C CYS A 166 2.06 18.47 -4.92
N GLY A 167 0.74 18.56 -5.11
CA GLY A 167 0.01 19.80 -5.38
C GLY A 167 0.15 20.32 -6.82
N GLU A 168 0.97 19.68 -7.66
CA GLU A 168 1.15 20.08 -9.06
C GLU A 168 -0.07 19.75 -9.92
N SER A 169 -0.30 20.57 -10.94
CA SER A 169 -1.41 20.42 -11.88
C SER A 169 -1.24 19.18 -12.76
N MET A 170 -2.31 18.40 -12.90
CA MET A 170 -2.44 17.27 -13.82
C MET A 170 -3.48 17.63 -14.89
N PRO A 171 -3.06 17.95 -16.12
CA PRO A 171 -3.98 18.36 -17.17
C PRO A 171 -4.89 17.23 -17.66
N ILE A 172 -5.99 17.61 -18.32
CA ILE A 172 -6.86 16.70 -19.07
C ILE A 172 -6.02 15.82 -20.00
N GLY A 173 -6.34 14.52 -20.05
CA GLY A 173 -5.59 13.54 -20.86
C GLY A 173 -4.45 12.83 -20.13
N ASP A 174 -4.01 13.35 -18.98
CA ASP A 174 -2.95 12.70 -18.19
C ASP A 174 -3.42 11.42 -17.50
N LEU A 175 -2.45 10.57 -17.18
CA LEU A 175 -2.65 9.38 -16.35
C LEU A 175 -2.69 9.78 -14.88
N ALA A 176 -3.69 9.30 -14.16
CA ALA A 176 -3.82 9.48 -12.73
C ALA A 176 -4.17 8.17 -12.03
N VAL A 177 -3.72 8.05 -10.78
CA VAL A 177 -4.22 7.04 -9.84
C VAL A 177 -5.40 7.65 -9.10
N ILE A 178 -6.52 6.95 -9.05
CA ILE A 178 -7.74 7.34 -8.34
C ILE A 178 -7.93 6.40 -7.15
N ALA A 179 -8.34 6.97 -6.02
CA ALA A 179 -8.53 6.26 -4.76
C ALA A 179 -9.99 6.44 -4.29
N PRO A 180 -10.86 5.43 -4.47
CA PRO A 180 -12.30 5.58 -4.24
C PRO A 180 -12.69 6.16 -2.86
N LYS A 181 -11.95 5.83 -1.79
CA LYS A 181 -12.20 6.35 -0.43
C LYS A 181 -11.95 7.85 -0.27
N PHE A 182 -11.27 8.49 -1.21
CA PHE A 182 -11.04 9.94 -1.23
C PHE A 182 -12.05 10.70 -2.09
N GLY A 183 -13.00 9.99 -2.70
CA GLY A 183 -13.90 10.51 -3.73
C GLY A 183 -13.46 10.12 -5.13
N GLU A 184 -14.44 9.98 -6.02
CA GLU A 184 -14.22 9.59 -7.42
C GLU A 184 -14.04 10.78 -8.36
N PHE A 185 -14.39 12.00 -7.92
CA PHE A 185 -14.33 13.21 -8.72
C PHE A 185 -13.26 14.16 -8.23
N ASP A 186 -12.49 14.72 -9.16
CA ASP A 186 -11.49 15.77 -8.96
C ASP A 186 -10.38 15.49 -7.92
N VAL A 187 -10.20 14.23 -7.51
CA VAL A 187 -9.12 13.80 -6.60
C VAL A 187 -8.30 12.70 -7.27
N GLY A 188 -6.99 12.94 -7.39
CA GLY A 188 -6.09 12.00 -8.00
C GLY A 188 -4.63 12.23 -7.64
N TRP A 189 -3.81 11.23 -7.97
CA TRP A 189 -2.38 11.26 -7.75
C TRP A 189 -1.65 10.96 -9.06
N HIS A 190 -0.49 11.60 -9.27
CA HIS A 190 0.45 11.05 -10.22
C HIS A 190 0.81 9.60 -9.82
N PRO A 191 1.16 8.73 -10.78
CA PRO A 191 1.55 7.35 -10.50
C PRO A 191 2.57 7.18 -9.36
N TYR A 192 3.65 7.95 -9.34
CA TYR A 192 4.68 7.90 -8.29
C TYR A 192 4.34 8.74 -7.03
N CYS A 193 3.30 9.56 -7.10
CA CYS A 193 2.79 10.33 -5.96
C CYS A 193 1.82 9.54 -5.09
N PHE A 194 1.34 8.38 -5.54
CA PHE A 194 0.49 7.49 -4.77
C PHE A 194 1.33 6.65 -3.79
N ARG A 195 1.73 7.28 -2.67
CA ARG A 195 2.70 6.72 -1.71
C ARG A 195 2.24 6.84 -0.26
N CYS A 196 2.78 5.98 0.59
CA CYS A 196 2.47 5.96 2.01
C CYS A 196 3.04 7.21 2.70
N SER A 197 2.23 7.84 3.55
CA SER A 197 2.58 9.06 4.30
C SER A 197 3.63 8.87 5.40
N VAL A 198 4.08 7.62 5.66
CA VAL A 198 5.06 7.29 6.71
C VAL A 198 6.40 6.86 6.12
N CYS A 199 6.41 5.90 5.19
CA CYS A 199 7.67 5.45 4.57
C CYS A 199 7.97 6.07 3.22
N ASP A 200 7.10 6.93 2.69
CA ASP A 200 7.24 7.58 1.38
C ASP A 200 7.43 6.60 0.20
N GLU A 201 7.05 5.33 0.39
CA GLU A 201 7.12 4.32 -0.65
C GLU A 201 5.81 4.25 -1.45
N PRO A 202 5.88 4.05 -2.78
CA PRO A 202 4.70 3.81 -3.60
C PRO A 202 3.87 2.65 -3.06
N LEU A 203 2.55 2.83 -3.04
CA LEU A 203 1.63 1.85 -2.49
C LEU A 203 1.55 0.64 -3.41
N VAL A 204 1.99 -0.51 -2.90
CA VAL A 204 2.17 -1.72 -3.69
C VAL A 204 0.84 -2.16 -4.29
N ASP A 205 0.84 -2.40 -5.60
CA ASP A 205 -0.31 -2.77 -6.40
C ASP A 205 -1.56 -1.90 -6.14
N LEU A 206 -1.33 -0.60 -5.88
CA LEU A 206 -2.36 0.40 -5.60
C LEU A 206 -3.20 0.13 -4.34
N THR A 207 -2.76 -0.76 -3.47
CA THR A 207 -3.47 -1.09 -2.23
C THR A 207 -3.13 -0.08 -1.14
N TYR A 208 -4.14 0.51 -0.51
CA TYR A 208 -3.97 1.59 0.43
C TYR A 208 -4.99 1.56 1.57
N CYS A 209 -4.62 2.12 2.70
CA CYS A 209 -5.53 2.47 3.79
C CYS A 209 -5.71 3.98 3.86
N GLU A 210 -6.95 4.44 3.88
CA GLU A 210 -7.31 5.84 4.19
C GLU A 210 -7.44 6.02 5.71
N LYS A 211 -6.83 7.10 6.22
CA LYS A 211 -7.08 7.56 7.58
C LYS A 211 -6.80 9.06 7.66
N LEU A 212 -7.78 9.86 8.10
CA LEU A 212 -7.63 11.32 8.27
C LEU A 212 -7.13 12.00 6.99
N GLU A 213 -7.70 11.62 5.83
CA GLU A 213 -7.36 12.11 4.50
C GLU A 213 -5.88 11.88 4.12
N LYS A 214 -5.27 10.81 4.63
CA LYS A 214 -3.90 10.43 4.32
C LYS A 214 -3.82 8.99 3.84
N LEU A 215 -2.90 8.75 2.92
CA LEU A 215 -2.59 7.42 2.40
C LEU A 215 -1.61 6.71 3.32
N PHE A 216 -1.94 5.49 3.74
CA PHE A 216 -1.07 4.59 4.47
C PHE A 216 -0.97 3.26 3.73
N CYS A 217 0.19 2.60 3.80
CA CYS A 217 0.21 1.17 3.53
C CYS A 217 -0.45 0.44 4.70
N GLU A 218 -0.86 -0.81 4.47
CA GLU A 218 -1.52 -1.63 5.47
C GLU A 218 -0.68 -1.74 6.75
N ARG A 219 0.63 -1.97 6.59
CA ARG A 219 1.59 -2.02 7.71
C ARG A 219 1.51 -0.80 8.63
N HIS A 220 1.69 0.40 8.08
CA HIS A 220 1.71 1.63 8.88
C HIS A 220 0.32 2.02 9.37
N TYR A 221 -0.75 1.70 8.63
CA TYR A 221 -2.11 1.88 9.13
C TYR A 221 -2.33 1.05 10.40
N ALA A 222 -1.93 -0.23 10.38
CA ALA A 222 -2.05 -1.12 11.52
C ALA A 222 -1.25 -0.63 12.73
N GLU A 223 -0.03 -0.11 12.51
CA GLU A 223 0.80 0.51 13.56
C GLU A 223 0.14 1.73 14.23
N THR A 224 -0.82 2.40 13.57
CA THR A 224 -1.61 3.47 14.20
C THR A 224 -2.69 2.97 15.16
N ILE A 225 -2.96 1.67 15.16
CA ILE A 225 -3.97 1.01 16.01
C ILE A 225 -3.26 0.23 17.12
N LYS A 226 -2.25 -0.57 16.78
CA LYS A 226 -1.47 -1.35 17.72
C LYS A 226 0.00 -1.44 17.24
N PRO A 227 0.99 -1.20 18.12
CA PRO A 227 2.39 -1.26 17.72
C PRO A 227 2.84 -2.71 17.44
N ARG A 228 3.63 -2.90 16.39
CA ARG A 228 4.24 -4.20 16.06
C ARG A 228 5.35 -4.59 17.03
N CYS A 229 5.47 -5.89 17.27
CA CYS A 229 6.64 -6.46 17.93
C CYS A 229 7.83 -6.55 16.96
N SER A 230 8.97 -5.96 17.32
CA SER A 230 10.20 -5.98 16.51
C SER A 230 10.83 -7.36 16.33
N ALA A 231 10.40 -8.36 17.12
CA ALA A 231 10.91 -9.73 17.06
C ALA A 231 10.09 -10.66 16.14
N CYS A 232 8.75 -10.57 16.19
CA CYS A 232 7.86 -11.45 15.42
C CYS A 232 7.08 -10.74 14.29
N ASP A 233 7.10 -9.41 14.25
CA ASP A 233 6.36 -8.55 13.32
C ASP A 233 4.82 -8.66 13.43
N GLU A 234 4.32 -9.28 14.51
CA GLU A 234 2.90 -9.37 14.83
C GLU A 234 2.40 -8.13 15.57
N ASN A 235 1.11 -7.82 15.40
CA ASN A 235 0.40 -6.71 16.05
C ASN A 235 -0.25 -7.10 17.37
#